data_AF-A0A7U4E4G7-F1
#
_entry.id   AF-A0A7U4E4G7-F1
#
_cell.length_a   1.000
_cell.length_b   1.000
_cell.length_c   1.000
_cell.angle_alpha   90.00
_cell.angle_beta   90.00
_cell.angle_gamma   90.00
#
_symmetry.space_group_name_H-M   'P 1'
#
loop_
_entity.id
_entity.type
_entity.pdbx_description
1 polymer ?
#
loop_
_entity_poly.entity_id
_entity_poly.type
_entity_poly.pdbx_seq_one_letter_code
_entity_poly.pdbx_strand_id
1 'polypeptide(L)'
;MNARLLFSIIVLLLMFSCQNEQNKFVQAEFDKAQGSWTIEKVTLPATAPESLKVYVRSAAFLLSQCKYNAKDFAQNSGTCGGDFEVNGQILRLNYNYLYDKKLFQWSLAIIEQTRTPATINAYLSASQIFDGNWEIVITDNKMTAKRVGVDKPYQPQETVYKGEIIFTATRK
;
A
#
# COMPACT_ATOMS: atom_id res chain seq x y z
N MET A 1 8.70 11.57 48.34
CA MET A 1 8.18 11.55 46.95
C MET A 1 7.29 10.32 46.81
N ASN A 2 6.02 10.49 46.43
CA ASN A 2 5.02 9.40 46.49
C ASN A 2 5.33 8.33 45.43
N ALA A 3 5.52 7.07 45.83
CA ALA A 3 5.88 5.96 44.92
C ALA A 3 4.87 5.78 43.77
N ARG A 4 3.59 6.09 44.03
CA ARG A 4 2.53 6.12 43.00
C ARG A 4 2.75 7.21 41.93
N LEU A 5 3.28 8.37 42.31
CA LEU A 5 3.55 9.48 41.39
C LEU A 5 4.74 9.16 40.46
N LEU A 6 5.79 8.55 41.02
CA LEU A 6 6.96 8.06 40.29
C LEU A 6 6.58 6.98 39.27
N PHE A 7 5.73 6.03 39.67
CA PHE A 7 5.26 4.97 38.77
C PHE A 7 4.44 5.53 37.60
N SER A 8 3.54 6.49 37.86
CA SER A 8 2.78 7.17 36.80
C SER A 8 3.66 7.95 35.83
N ILE A 9 4.71 8.62 36.31
CA ILE A 9 5.65 9.38 35.46
C ILE A 9 6.49 8.44 34.57
N ILE A 10 6.94 7.30 35.12
CA ILE A 10 7.70 6.29 34.35
C ILE A 10 6.82 5.67 33.26
N VAL A 11 5.57 5.31 33.58
CA VAL A 11 4.61 4.80 32.59
C VAL A 11 4.34 5.83 31.49
N LEU A 12 4.19 7.12 31.85
CA LEU A 12 3.98 8.20 30.88
C LEU A 12 5.19 8.36 29.94
N LEU A 13 6.41 8.36 30.48
CA LEU A 13 7.65 8.47 29.69
C LEU A 13 7.85 7.28 28.74
N LEU A 14 7.51 6.06 29.17
CA LEU A 14 7.56 4.87 28.33
C LEU A 14 6.54 4.92 27.17
N MET A 15 5.37 5.53 27.38
CA MET A 15 4.38 5.71 26.30
C MET A 15 4.85 6.72 25.25
N PHE A 16 5.52 7.80 25.65
CA PHE A 16 6.04 8.81 24.72
C PHE A 16 7.25 8.31 23.91
N SER A 17 8.12 7.47 24.47
CA SER A 17 9.24 6.88 23.73
C SER A 17 8.76 5.91 22.65
N CYS A 18 7.76 5.08 22.96
CA CYS A 18 7.23 4.08 22.02
C CYS A 18 6.54 4.72 20.80
N GLN A 19 5.76 5.79 21.00
CA GLN A 19 5.13 6.54 19.90
C GLN A 19 6.17 7.19 18.97
N ASN A 20 7.28 7.69 19.52
CA ASN A 20 8.32 8.34 18.72
C ASN A 20 9.09 7.33 17.84
N GLU A 21 9.35 6.13 18.35
CA GLU A 21 10.01 5.06 17.59
C GLU A 21 9.12 4.51 16.46
N GLN A 22 7.83 4.28 16.74
CA GLN A 22 6.87 3.89 15.71
C GLN A 22 6.83 4.92 14.59
N ASN A 23 6.72 6.21 14.92
CA ASN A 23 6.64 7.26 13.91
C ASN A 23 7.86 7.32 13.00
N LYS A 24 9.06 7.21 13.60
CA LYS A 24 10.31 7.18 12.84
C LYS A 24 10.41 5.94 11.95
N PHE A 25 10.00 4.78 12.47
CA PHE A 25 10.02 3.54 11.70
C PHE A 25 9.08 3.62 10.49
N VAL A 26 7.82 4.04 10.70
CA VAL A 26 6.85 4.17 9.60
C VAL A 26 7.32 5.20 8.57
N GLN A 27 7.86 6.34 9.02
CA GLN A 27 8.43 7.33 8.11
C GLN A 27 9.56 6.74 7.27
N ALA A 28 10.48 5.97 7.87
CA ALA A 28 11.58 5.33 7.14
C ALA A 28 11.08 4.36 6.07
N GLU A 29 9.98 3.63 6.33
CA GLU A 29 9.37 2.75 5.34
C GLU A 29 8.78 3.54 4.16
N PHE A 30 8.11 4.66 4.43
CA PHE A 30 7.64 5.56 3.35
C PHE A 30 8.80 6.16 2.55
N ASP A 31 9.84 6.67 3.24
CA ASP A 31 11.02 7.26 2.60
C ASP A 31 11.73 6.24 1.71
N LYS A 32 11.81 4.99 2.16
CA LYS A 32 12.37 3.88 1.38
C LYS A 32 11.53 3.58 0.14
N ALA A 33 10.20 3.63 0.25
CA ALA A 33 9.28 3.31 -0.84
C ALA A 33 9.06 4.47 -1.84
N GLN A 34 9.29 5.71 -1.42
CA GLN A 34 9.10 6.90 -2.24
C GLN A 34 9.81 6.79 -3.60
N GLY A 35 9.13 7.24 -4.66
CA GLY A 35 9.69 7.36 -6.00
C GLY A 35 8.80 6.78 -7.09
N SER A 36 9.32 6.86 -8.31
CA SER A 36 8.69 6.32 -9.51
C SER A 36 9.19 4.89 -9.76
N TRP A 37 8.26 3.97 -9.95
CA TRP A 37 8.52 2.54 -10.11
C TRP A 37 7.87 2.03 -11.39
N THR A 38 8.55 1.11 -12.08
CA THR A 38 8.01 0.38 -13.23
C THR A 38 7.90 -1.09 -12.88
N ILE A 39 6.72 -1.67 -13.05
CA ILE A 39 6.47 -3.08 -12.77
C ILE A 39 7.06 -3.92 -13.92
N GLU A 40 7.98 -4.80 -13.57
CA GLU A 40 8.66 -5.71 -14.52
C GLU A 40 7.90 -7.02 -14.69
N LYS A 41 7.32 -7.52 -13.61
CA LYS A 41 6.65 -8.82 -13.58
C LYS A 41 5.54 -8.84 -12.55
N VAL A 42 4.43 -9.49 -12.91
CA VAL A 42 3.35 -9.86 -11.99
C VAL A 42 3.18 -11.38 -12.06
N THR A 43 3.16 -12.02 -10.89
CA THR A 43 2.88 -13.44 -10.71
C THR A 43 1.53 -13.55 -10.03
N LEU A 44 0.60 -14.24 -10.69
CA LEU A 44 -0.74 -14.53 -10.16
C LEU A 44 -0.88 -16.00 -9.80
N PRO A 45 -1.79 -16.38 -8.88
CA PRO A 45 -2.03 -17.77 -8.57
C PRO A 45 -2.61 -18.51 -9.77
N ALA A 46 -2.40 -19.83 -9.85
CA ALA A 46 -2.90 -20.67 -10.94
C ALA A 46 -4.44 -20.58 -11.11
N THR A 47 -5.15 -20.34 -10.01
CA THR A 47 -6.60 -20.16 -9.90
C THR A 47 -7.11 -18.83 -10.48
N ALA A 48 -6.22 -17.88 -10.79
CA ALA A 48 -6.62 -16.62 -11.41
C ALA A 48 -7.14 -16.87 -12.85
N PRO A 49 -8.21 -16.19 -13.27
CA PRO A 49 -8.70 -16.22 -14.66
C PRO A 49 -7.60 -15.83 -15.65
N GLU A 50 -7.64 -16.44 -16.84
CA GLU A 50 -6.67 -16.15 -17.90
C GLU A 50 -6.70 -14.68 -18.32
N SER A 51 -7.89 -14.07 -18.30
CA SER A 51 -8.07 -12.64 -18.58
C SER A 51 -7.24 -11.73 -17.66
N LEU A 52 -7.01 -12.11 -16.40
CA LEU A 52 -6.16 -11.35 -15.47
C LEU A 52 -4.67 -11.67 -15.65
N LYS A 53 -4.33 -12.92 -15.98
CA LYS A 53 -2.93 -13.34 -16.20
C LYS A 53 -2.26 -12.59 -17.35
N VAL A 54 -3.03 -12.24 -18.38
CA VAL A 54 -2.55 -11.48 -19.54
C VAL A 54 -2.91 -9.99 -19.48
N TYR A 55 -3.54 -9.52 -18.39
CA TYR A 55 -4.07 -8.16 -18.30
C TYR A 55 -2.97 -7.10 -18.23
N VAL A 56 -1.97 -7.29 -17.36
CA VAL A 56 -0.92 -6.29 -17.10
C VAL A 56 0.14 -6.36 -18.19
N ARG A 57 0.01 -5.52 -19.23
CA ARG A 57 1.00 -5.41 -20.32
C ARG A 57 2.07 -4.36 -19.99
N SER A 58 1.66 -3.28 -19.34
CA SER A 58 2.54 -2.28 -18.75
C SER A 58 1.91 -1.77 -17.47
N ALA A 59 2.73 -1.53 -16.45
CA ALA A 59 2.31 -0.81 -15.27
C ALA A 59 3.46 -0.04 -14.64
N ALA A 60 3.15 1.14 -14.11
CA ALA A 60 4.08 1.99 -13.38
C ALA A 60 3.33 2.71 -12.27
N PHE A 61 4.03 3.11 -11.23
CA PHE A 61 3.39 3.84 -10.13
C PHE A 61 4.36 4.83 -9.48
N LEU A 62 3.78 5.89 -8.95
CA LEU A 62 4.47 6.89 -8.16
C LEU A 62 4.00 6.76 -6.71
N LEU A 63 4.93 6.50 -5.80
CA LEU A 63 4.70 6.71 -4.37
C LEU A 63 5.24 8.10 -4.02
N SER A 64 4.33 9.06 -3.84
CA SER A 64 4.70 10.44 -3.52
C SER A 64 5.41 10.54 -2.17
N GLN A 65 6.05 11.68 -1.92
CA GLN A 65 6.53 11.98 -0.58
C GLN A 65 5.35 11.97 0.40
N CYS A 66 5.47 11.21 1.48
CA CYS A 66 4.43 11.10 2.50
C CYS A 66 5.02 11.37 3.87
N LYS A 67 4.41 12.27 4.63
CA LYS A 67 4.83 12.61 5.99
C LYS A 67 3.91 11.91 6.98
N TYR A 68 4.42 10.90 7.65
CA TYR A 68 3.68 10.15 8.65
C TYR A 68 3.40 11.00 9.89
N ASN A 69 2.14 10.99 10.33
CA ASN A 69 1.72 11.57 11.60
C ASN A 69 0.72 10.62 12.26
N ALA A 70 1.05 10.03 13.41
CA ALA A 70 0.18 9.06 14.09
C ALA A 70 -1.25 9.57 14.35
N LYS A 71 -1.47 10.89 14.48
CA LYS A 71 -2.81 11.48 14.63
C LYS A 71 -3.64 11.41 13.34
N ASP A 72 -2.98 11.55 12.19
CA ASP A 72 -3.61 11.57 10.86
C ASP A 72 -3.64 10.17 10.22
N PHE A 73 -3.02 9.17 10.86
CA PHE A 73 -2.86 7.80 10.38
C PHE A 73 -3.52 6.78 11.33
N ALA A 74 -4.46 7.22 12.17
CA ALA A 74 -5.39 6.30 12.83
C ALA A 74 -6.03 5.40 11.76
N GLN A 75 -6.24 4.11 12.07
CA GLN A 75 -6.72 3.12 11.10
C GLN A 75 -7.85 3.70 10.24
N ASN A 76 -7.60 3.83 8.92
CA ASN A 76 -8.52 4.29 7.87
C ASN A 76 -8.64 5.80 7.56
N SER A 77 -7.79 6.70 8.07
CA SER A 77 -7.75 8.11 7.59
C SER A 77 -6.84 8.26 6.36
N GLY A 78 -7.36 8.84 5.26
CA GLY A 78 -6.77 8.82 3.91
C GLY A 78 -5.29 9.24 3.85
N THR A 79 -4.45 8.30 3.42
CA THR A 79 -3.21 8.07 4.17
C THR A 79 -1.92 8.44 3.42
N CYS A 80 -1.82 8.22 2.13
CA CYS A 80 -0.83 8.85 1.23
C CYS A 80 -1.40 8.73 -0.18
N GLY A 81 -1.05 9.65 -1.08
CA GLY A 81 -1.53 9.66 -2.46
C GLY A 81 -0.40 9.49 -3.47
N GLY A 82 -0.69 8.79 -4.55
CA GLY A 82 0.21 8.58 -5.67
C GLY A 82 -0.56 8.29 -6.94
N ASP A 83 0.19 8.07 -8.02
CA ASP A 83 -0.36 7.75 -9.32
C ASP A 83 -0.08 6.28 -9.65
N PHE A 84 -1.02 5.64 -10.34
CA PHE A 84 -0.85 4.29 -10.85
C PHE A 84 -1.27 4.25 -12.31
N GLU A 85 -0.33 3.97 -13.19
CA GLU A 85 -0.60 3.76 -14.61
C GLU A 85 -0.62 2.27 -14.90
N VAL A 86 -1.65 1.81 -15.60
CA VAL A 86 -1.74 0.44 -16.11
C VAL A 86 -2.31 0.44 -17.51
N ASN A 87 -1.60 -0.18 -18.45
CA ASN A 87 -2.01 -0.24 -19.86
C ASN A 87 -2.35 1.15 -20.45
N GLY A 88 -1.63 2.20 -20.03
CA GLY A 88 -1.88 3.59 -20.44
C GLY A 88 -3.07 4.28 -19.77
N GLN A 89 -3.73 3.64 -18.80
CA GLN A 89 -4.82 4.22 -18.02
C GLN A 89 -4.29 4.66 -16.66
N ILE A 90 -4.59 5.91 -16.26
CA ILE A 90 -4.16 6.48 -14.99
C ILE A 90 -5.26 6.33 -13.94
N LEU A 91 -4.88 5.75 -12.81
CA LEU A 91 -5.66 5.56 -11.59
C LEU A 91 -4.95 6.29 -10.44
N ARG A 92 -5.71 6.59 -9.39
CA ARG A 92 -5.14 7.08 -8.13
C ARG A 92 -4.70 5.88 -7.29
N LEU A 93 -3.49 5.94 -6.73
CA LEU A 93 -3.02 5.02 -5.70
C LEU A 93 -3.14 5.68 -4.33
N ASN A 94 -3.88 5.06 -3.44
CA ASN A 94 -3.86 5.40 -2.02
C ASN A 94 -3.08 4.33 -1.27
N TYR A 95 -2.19 4.75 -0.37
CA TYR A 95 -1.38 3.80 0.39
C TYR A 95 -1.17 4.23 1.84
N ASN A 96 -0.98 3.24 2.71
CA ASN A 96 -0.64 3.39 4.13
C ASN A 96 0.38 2.33 4.54
N TYR A 97 1.04 2.51 5.68
CA TYR A 97 1.84 1.50 6.35
C TYR A 97 1.18 1.07 7.67
N LEU A 98 0.81 -0.20 7.79
CA LEU A 98 0.20 -0.80 8.96
C LEU A 98 1.31 -1.25 9.94
N TYR A 99 1.68 -0.39 10.89
CA TYR A 99 2.82 -0.65 11.79
C TYR A 99 2.75 -1.98 12.56
N ASP A 100 1.58 -2.38 13.03
CA ASP A 100 1.42 -3.62 13.82
C ASP A 100 1.63 -4.87 12.96
N LYS A 101 1.25 -4.80 11.68
CA LYS A 101 1.38 -5.91 10.73
C LYS A 101 2.67 -5.86 9.92
N LYS A 102 3.37 -4.71 9.89
CA LYS A 102 4.52 -4.42 9.02
C LYS A 102 4.19 -4.58 7.53
N LEU A 103 3.02 -4.09 7.11
CA LEU A 103 2.53 -4.22 5.74
C LEU A 103 2.17 -2.87 5.15
N PHE A 104 2.42 -2.69 3.86
CA PHE A 104 1.82 -1.60 3.09
C PHE A 104 0.40 -1.97 2.68
N GLN A 105 -0.58 -1.13 2.98
CA GLN A 105 -1.93 -1.27 2.46
C GLN A 105 -2.08 -0.39 1.23
N TRP A 106 -2.46 -0.96 0.09
CA TRP A 106 -2.68 -0.27 -1.18
C TRP A 106 -4.14 -0.37 -1.60
N SER A 107 -4.67 0.72 -2.14
CA SER A 107 -6.00 0.79 -2.74
C SER A 107 -6.00 1.72 -3.94
N LEU A 108 -6.44 1.20 -5.07
CA LEU A 108 -6.66 1.99 -6.27
C LEU A 108 -8.01 2.71 -6.20
N ALA A 109 -8.10 3.85 -6.86
CA ALA A 109 -9.32 4.60 -7.04
C ALA A 109 -9.35 5.25 -8.43
N ILE A 110 -10.55 5.51 -8.93
CA ILE A 110 -10.74 6.27 -10.16
C ILE A 110 -10.61 7.76 -9.83
N ILE A 111 -9.89 8.50 -10.67
CA ILE A 111 -9.86 9.96 -10.64
C ILE A 111 -11.08 10.45 -11.40
N GLU A 112 -11.94 11.24 -10.77
CA GLU A 112 -13.26 11.52 -11.34
C GLU A 112 -13.20 12.30 -12.65
N GLN A 113 -12.14 13.10 -12.85
CA GLN A 113 -11.84 13.80 -14.10
C GLN A 113 -11.43 12.86 -15.24
N THR A 114 -10.97 11.64 -14.95
CA THR A 114 -10.56 10.64 -15.96
C THR A 114 -11.58 9.51 -16.12
N ARG A 115 -12.77 9.65 -15.52
CA ARG A 115 -13.79 8.61 -15.52
C ARG A 115 -14.34 8.36 -16.93
N THR A 116 -14.00 7.21 -17.48
CA THR A 116 -14.45 6.69 -18.77
C THR A 116 -14.71 5.19 -18.61
N PRO A 117 -15.44 4.53 -19.53
CA PRO A 117 -15.56 3.08 -19.51
C PRO A 117 -14.20 2.36 -19.51
N ALA A 118 -13.19 2.94 -20.18
CA ALA A 118 -11.84 2.39 -20.22
C ALA A 118 -11.16 2.44 -18.84
N THR A 119 -11.22 3.58 -18.13
CA THR A 119 -10.62 3.72 -16.79
C THR A 119 -11.40 2.94 -15.73
N ILE A 120 -12.72 2.81 -15.86
CA ILE A 120 -13.54 1.92 -15.00
C ILE A 120 -13.10 0.47 -15.17
N ASN A 121 -13.01 -0.03 -16.41
CA ASN A 121 -12.56 -1.39 -16.66
C ASN A 121 -11.12 -1.60 -16.20
N ALA A 122 -10.26 -0.59 -16.35
CA ALA A 122 -8.89 -0.67 -15.85
C ALA A 122 -8.85 -0.79 -14.33
N TYR A 123 -9.65 0.03 -13.63
CA TYR A 123 -9.80 -0.05 -12.18
C TYR A 123 -10.29 -1.44 -11.72
N LEU A 124 -11.34 -1.99 -12.34
CA LEU A 124 -11.90 -3.30 -11.96
C LEU A 124 -10.86 -4.43 -12.07
N SER A 125 -10.07 -4.45 -13.15
CA SER A 125 -9.03 -5.49 -13.32
C SER A 125 -7.79 -5.23 -12.46
N ALA A 126 -7.34 -3.98 -12.38
CA ALA A 126 -6.12 -3.63 -11.65
C ALA A 126 -6.32 -3.75 -10.13
N SER A 127 -7.48 -3.35 -9.61
CA SER A 127 -7.78 -3.46 -8.16
C SER A 127 -7.81 -4.90 -7.69
N GLN A 128 -8.25 -5.86 -8.52
CA GLN A 128 -8.17 -7.29 -8.21
C GLN A 128 -6.74 -7.80 -8.03
N ILE A 129 -5.76 -7.15 -8.68
CA ILE A 129 -4.33 -7.51 -8.62
C ILE A 129 -3.61 -6.73 -7.52
N PHE A 130 -3.78 -5.41 -7.48
CA PHE A 130 -2.94 -4.47 -6.74
C PHE A 130 -3.55 -3.97 -5.42
N ASP A 131 -4.86 -4.06 -5.21
CA ASP A 131 -5.44 -3.73 -3.91
C ASP A 131 -5.08 -4.81 -2.88
N GLY A 132 -4.78 -4.37 -1.67
CA GLY A 132 -4.57 -5.24 -0.52
C GLY A 132 -3.41 -4.83 0.36
N ASN A 133 -3.02 -5.74 1.24
CA ASN A 133 -1.88 -5.61 2.13
C ASN A 133 -0.67 -6.33 1.52
N TRP A 134 0.45 -5.64 1.48
CA TRP A 134 1.67 -6.03 0.80
C TRP A 134 2.83 -6.06 1.79
N GLU A 135 3.53 -7.18 1.79
CA GLU A 135 4.89 -7.24 2.29
C GLU A 135 5.80 -6.71 1.18
N ILE A 136 6.48 -5.60 1.42
CA ILE A 136 7.32 -4.93 0.43
C ILE A 136 8.77 -4.96 0.89
N VAL A 137 9.62 -5.56 0.07
CA VAL A 137 11.08 -5.56 0.25
C VAL A 137 11.69 -4.72 -0.85
N ILE A 138 12.41 -3.67 -0.45
CA ILE A 138 13.18 -2.81 -1.35
C ILE A 138 14.66 -3.00 -1.06
N THR A 139 15.43 -3.29 -2.10
CA THR A 139 16.89 -3.37 -2.08
C THR A 139 17.40 -2.60 -3.29
N ASP A 140 18.20 -1.56 -3.05
CA ASP A 140 18.63 -0.60 -4.07
C ASP A 140 17.45 -0.05 -4.88
N ASN A 141 17.50 -0.20 -6.21
CA ASN A 141 16.47 0.23 -7.14
C ASN A 141 15.44 -0.87 -7.46
N LYS A 142 15.36 -1.95 -6.66
CA LYS A 142 14.42 -3.05 -6.89
C LYS A 142 13.44 -3.19 -5.74
N MET A 143 12.17 -3.34 -6.09
CA MET A 143 11.07 -3.67 -5.18
C MET A 143 10.56 -5.06 -5.50
N THR A 144 10.37 -5.87 -4.46
CA THR A 144 9.55 -7.10 -4.52
C THR A 144 8.40 -6.93 -3.55
N ALA A 145 7.18 -7.12 -4.03
CA ALA A 145 5.97 -6.97 -3.23
C ALA A 145 5.15 -8.25 -3.30
N LYS A 146 4.80 -8.79 -2.13
CA LYS A 146 3.98 -10.00 -1.98
C LYS A 146 2.68 -9.64 -1.29
N ARG A 147 1.54 -9.99 -1.89
CA ARG A 147 0.23 -9.75 -1.29
C ARG A 147 -0.03 -10.77 -0.18
N VAL A 148 -0.28 -10.27 1.02
CA VAL A 148 -0.54 -11.07 2.22
C VAL A 148 -2.04 -11.18 2.50
N GLY A 149 -2.84 -10.22 2.04
CA GLY A 149 -4.30 -10.25 2.22
C GLY A 149 -4.99 -9.05 1.59
N VAL A 150 -6.31 -9.00 1.71
CA VAL A 150 -7.13 -7.88 1.25
C VAL A 150 -8.01 -7.44 2.41
N ASP A 151 -7.58 -6.43 3.16
CA ASP A 151 -8.43 -5.76 4.13
C ASP A 151 -9.20 -4.65 3.40
N LYS A 152 -10.23 -5.01 2.61
CA LYS A 152 -11.13 -4.02 1.99
C LYS A 152 -12.27 -3.72 2.99
N PRO A 153 -12.43 -2.47 3.49
CA PRO A 153 -13.65 -2.07 4.18
C PRO A 153 -14.82 -1.80 3.20
N TYR A 154 -14.61 -1.82 1.89
CA TYR A 154 -15.67 -1.49 0.92
C TYR A 154 -15.45 -2.21 -0.42
N GLN A 155 -16.26 -3.25 -0.71
CA GLN A 155 -17.05 -3.44 -1.94
C GLN A 155 -17.70 -4.85 -1.93
N PRO A 156 -19.01 -4.98 -2.22
CA PRO A 156 -19.78 -6.22 -1.98
C PRO A 156 -19.71 -7.29 -3.08
N GLN A 157 -18.80 -7.22 -4.07
CA GLN A 157 -18.90 -8.11 -5.25
C GLN A 157 -17.62 -8.80 -5.78
N GLU A 158 -16.45 -8.67 -5.17
CA GLU A 158 -15.24 -9.27 -5.77
C GLU A 158 -14.80 -10.58 -5.11
N THR A 159 -14.63 -11.60 -5.95
CA THR A 159 -13.91 -12.84 -5.65
C THR A 159 -12.48 -12.49 -5.26
N VAL A 160 -12.16 -12.50 -3.96
CA VAL A 160 -10.77 -12.43 -3.50
C VAL A 160 -10.09 -13.73 -3.93
N TYR A 161 -9.26 -13.68 -4.99
CA TYR A 161 -8.53 -14.86 -5.43
C TYR A 161 -7.62 -15.35 -4.32
N LYS A 162 -7.90 -16.56 -3.84
CA LYS A 162 -7.05 -17.27 -2.88
C LYS A 162 -5.78 -17.69 -3.61
N GLY A 163 -4.64 -17.19 -3.13
CA GLY A 163 -3.33 -17.55 -3.64
C GLY A 163 -2.36 -16.36 -3.64
N GLU A 164 -1.09 -16.68 -3.89
CA GLU A 164 0.01 -15.72 -3.82
C GLU A 164 0.02 -14.82 -5.05
N ILE A 165 -0.07 -13.50 -4.84
CA ILE A 165 0.22 -12.49 -5.85
C ILE A 165 1.55 -11.83 -5.49
N ILE A 166 2.47 -11.77 -6.45
CA ILE A 166 3.76 -11.10 -6.30
C ILE A 166 3.97 -10.18 -7.49
N PHE A 167 4.51 -8.99 -7.27
CA PHE A 167 5.10 -8.22 -8.35
C PHE A 167 6.52 -7.77 -8.01
N THR A 168 7.31 -7.55 -9.05
CA THR A 168 8.64 -6.91 -8.95
C THR A 168 8.64 -5.62 -9.75
N ALA A 169 9.29 -4.59 -9.22
CA ALA A 169 9.40 -3.30 -9.87
C ALA A 169 10.80 -2.70 -9.77
N THR A 170 11.17 -1.87 -10.74
CA THR A 170 12.44 -1.14 -10.78
C THR A 170 12.19 0.36 -10.61
N ARG A 171 13.02 1.02 -9.80
CA ARG A 171 12.99 2.47 -9.62
C ARG A 171 13.55 3.17 -10.87
N LYS A 172 12.86 4.21 -11.33
CA LYS A 172 13.30 5.11 -12.41
C LYS A 172 14.02 6.33 -11.88
#